data_AF-A0AAW4L0D2-F1
#
_entry.id   AF-A0AAW4L0D2-F1
#
_cell.length_a   1.000
_cell.length_b   1.000
_cell.length_c   1.000
_cell.angle_alpha   90.00
_cell.angle_beta   90.00
_cell.angle_gamma   90.00
#
_symmetry.space_group_name_H-M   'P 1'
#
loop_
_entity.id
_entity.type
_entity.pdbx_description
1 polymer ?
#
loop_
_entity_poly.entity_id
_entity_poly.type
_entity_poly.pdbx_seq_one_letter_code
_entity_poly.pdbx_strand_id
1 'polypeptide(L)'
;MIHVKLTKLLFDTMRADLLRPHPFAHERVGFILAKKEQTDDALTIFATSYQPIPDGQYVNDPNVGAKIGAEALRGIMQKAYQSKDCILHVHLHEHSGPPRFSKTDLFGYNQMIPAFHNIGGAAVHGGMVFSFDSAIGLIWTSKDGEPVPVNKLSIVGYPLQIQKTGVGGYV
;
A
#
# COMPACT_ATOMS: atom_id res chain seq x y z
N MET A 1 -7.47 6.75 15.68
CA MET A 1 -7.05 5.41 15.23
C MET A 1 -7.10 5.33 13.70
N ILE A 2 -6.27 4.52 13.05
CA ILE A 2 -6.32 4.24 11.61
C ILE A 2 -6.80 2.81 11.34
N HIS A 3 -7.88 2.66 10.56
CA HIS A 3 -8.45 1.37 10.16
C HIS A 3 -8.50 1.25 8.63
N VAL A 4 -7.82 0.25 8.08
CA VAL A 4 -7.94 -0.10 6.65
C VAL A 4 -8.93 -1.24 6.47
N LYS A 5 -9.84 -1.10 5.49
CA LYS A 5 -10.80 -2.12 5.08
C LYS A 5 -10.64 -2.46 3.61
N LEU A 6 -10.56 -3.74 3.28
CA LEU A 6 -10.60 -4.26 1.92
C LEU A 6 -11.69 -5.32 1.81
N THR A 7 -12.31 -5.47 0.65
CA THR A 7 -13.17 -6.63 0.42
C THR A 7 -12.33 -7.88 0.23
N LYS A 8 -12.89 -9.06 0.55
CA LYS A 8 -12.23 -10.34 0.33
C LYS A 8 -11.84 -10.53 -1.14
N LEU A 9 -12.73 -10.16 -2.07
CA LEU A 9 -12.45 -10.22 -3.50
C LEU A 9 -11.24 -9.36 -3.89
N LEU A 10 -11.16 -8.13 -3.40
CA LEU A 10 -10.05 -7.22 -3.69
C LEU A 10 -8.74 -7.73 -3.09
N PHE A 11 -8.79 -8.22 -1.85
CA PHE A 11 -7.63 -8.82 -1.18
C PHE A 11 -7.11 -10.05 -1.92
N ASP A 12 -7.99 -10.97 -2.31
CA ASP A 12 -7.62 -12.19 -3.03
C ASP A 12 -7.04 -11.85 -4.42
N THR A 13 -7.61 -10.85 -5.11
CA THR A 13 -7.10 -10.37 -6.41
C THR A 13 -5.70 -9.76 -6.28
N MET A 14 -5.52 -8.86 -5.31
CA MET A 14 -4.23 -8.25 -5.02
C MET A 14 -3.19 -9.32 -4.66
N ARG A 15 -3.53 -10.24 -3.75
CA ARG A 15 -2.62 -11.31 -3.33
C ARG A 15 -2.22 -12.21 -4.48
N ALA A 16 -3.15 -12.57 -5.36
CA ALA A 16 -2.87 -13.39 -6.53
C ALA A 16 -1.87 -12.71 -7.48
N ASP A 17 -1.98 -11.40 -7.70
CA ASP A 17 -1.01 -10.67 -8.52
C ASP A 17 0.35 -10.51 -7.82
N LEU A 18 0.35 -10.16 -6.53
CA LEU A 18 1.60 -9.96 -5.77
C LEU A 18 2.46 -11.24 -5.66
N LEU A 19 1.84 -12.42 -5.79
CA LEU A 19 2.53 -13.72 -5.79
C LEU A 19 3.04 -14.15 -7.17
N ARG A 20 2.77 -13.40 -8.24
CA ARG A 20 3.24 -13.78 -9.58
C ARG A 20 4.75 -13.56 -9.67
N PRO A 21 5.53 -14.51 -10.21
CA PRO A 21 6.95 -14.29 -10.42
C PRO A 21 7.20 -13.17 -11.43
N HIS A 22 8.33 -12.48 -11.32
CA HIS A 22 8.83 -11.53 -12.31
C HIS A 22 10.24 -11.96 -12.78
N PRO A 23 10.63 -11.75 -14.06
CA PRO A 23 11.93 -12.22 -14.56
C PRO A 23 13.16 -11.69 -13.81
N PHE A 24 13.08 -10.50 -13.22
CA PHE A 24 14.20 -9.87 -12.52
C PHE A 24 13.83 -9.18 -11.20
N ALA A 25 12.54 -8.97 -10.92
CA ALA A 25 12.14 -8.32 -9.66
C ALA A 25 11.94 -9.42 -8.62
N HIS A 26 12.52 -9.23 -7.44
CA HIS A 26 12.43 -10.19 -6.34
C HIS A 26 11.05 -10.22 -5.70
N GLU A 27 10.30 -9.13 -5.83
CA GLU A 27 8.92 -9.03 -5.37
C GLU A 27 8.05 -8.31 -6.40
N ARG A 28 6.73 -8.49 -6.28
CA ARG A 28 5.78 -7.63 -6.97
C ARG A 28 5.24 -6.56 -6.04
N VAL A 29 4.87 -5.45 -6.66
CA VAL A 29 4.32 -4.28 -6.00
C VAL A 29 3.05 -3.89 -6.75
N GLY A 30 2.19 -3.14 -6.08
CA GLY A 30 1.01 -2.56 -6.70
C GLY A 30 0.53 -1.35 -5.93
N PHE A 31 -0.61 -0.83 -6.36
CA PHE A 31 -1.28 0.26 -5.66
C PHE A 31 -2.72 -0.11 -5.35
N ILE A 32 -3.19 0.32 -4.20
CA ILE A 32 -4.60 0.38 -3.86
C ILE A 32 -5.04 1.83 -3.96
N LEU A 33 -6.13 2.07 -4.67
CA LEU A 33 -6.90 3.31 -4.53
C LEU A 33 -7.93 3.12 -3.44
N ALA A 34 -8.13 4.16 -2.62
CA ALA A 34 -9.03 4.08 -1.48
C ALA A 34 -9.77 5.39 -1.19
N LYS A 35 -10.98 5.27 -0.67
CA LYS A 35 -11.68 6.40 -0.03
C LYS A 35 -11.25 6.51 1.42
N LYS A 36 -11.30 7.73 1.95
CA LYS A 36 -11.11 7.98 3.37
C LYS A 36 -12.38 8.55 3.98
N GLU A 37 -12.66 8.17 5.21
CA GLU A 37 -13.69 8.78 6.05
C GLU A 37 -13.11 9.07 7.42
N GLN A 38 -13.38 10.26 7.96
CA GLN A 38 -12.92 10.66 9.29
C GLN A 38 -14.13 10.71 10.22
N THR A 39 -14.08 9.94 11.29
CA THR A 39 -15.00 10.07 12.44
C THR A 39 -14.25 10.67 13.62
N ASP A 40 -14.96 10.98 14.70
CA ASP A 40 -14.36 11.54 15.92
C ASP A 40 -13.25 10.62 16.49
N ASP A 41 -13.40 9.30 16.34
CA ASP A 41 -12.48 8.30 16.92
C ASP A 41 -11.44 7.74 15.94
N ALA A 42 -11.74 7.76 14.64
CA ALA A 42 -10.94 7.03 13.65
C ALA A 42 -10.94 7.61 12.24
N LEU A 43 -9.78 7.49 11.60
CA LEU A 43 -9.62 7.59 10.16
C LEU A 43 -9.79 6.19 9.55
N THR A 44 -10.83 6.00 8.76
CA THR A 44 -11.06 4.73 8.05
C THR A 44 -10.70 4.89 6.58
N ILE A 45 -9.87 3.97 6.07
CA ILE A 45 -9.47 3.88 4.66
C ILE A 45 -10.16 2.67 4.03
N PHE A 46 -11.00 2.92 3.04
CA PHE A 46 -11.77 1.91 2.31
C PHE A 46 -11.14 1.67 0.95
N ALA A 47 -10.47 0.54 0.78
CA ALA A 47 -9.91 0.15 -0.50
C ALA A 47 -11.03 -0.05 -1.54
N THR A 48 -10.94 0.68 -2.65
CA THR A 48 -11.94 0.67 -3.72
C THR A 48 -11.47 -0.11 -4.94
N SER A 49 -10.18 -0.06 -5.26
CA SER A 49 -9.61 -0.80 -6.39
C SER A 49 -8.13 -1.10 -6.19
N TYR A 50 -7.66 -2.11 -6.90
CA TYR A 50 -6.27 -2.54 -6.94
C TYR A 50 -5.73 -2.33 -8.35
N GLN A 51 -4.54 -1.76 -8.43
CA GLN A 51 -3.82 -1.46 -9.65
C GLN A 51 -2.49 -2.24 -9.64
N PRO A 52 -2.42 -3.35 -10.39
CA PRO A 52 -1.14 -4.04 -10.58
C PRO A 52 -0.20 -3.19 -11.42
N ILE A 53 1.10 -3.45 -11.26
CA ILE A 53 2.14 -2.86 -12.13
C ILE A 53 2.35 -3.80 -13.32
N PRO A 54 2.16 -3.32 -14.57
CA PRO A 54 2.51 -4.08 -15.76
C PRO A 54 4.00 -4.46 -15.77
N ASP A 55 4.34 -5.67 -16.20
CA ASP A 55 5.72 -6.19 -16.25
C ASP A 55 6.68 -5.21 -16.97
N GLY A 56 6.22 -4.58 -18.07
CA GLY A 56 7.02 -3.60 -18.83
C GLY A 56 7.29 -2.27 -18.11
N GLN A 57 6.66 -2.01 -16.96
CA GLN A 57 6.88 -0.83 -16.14
C GLN A 57 7.79 -1.09 -14.93
N TYR A 58 8.30 -2.31 -14.77
CA TYR A 58 9.39 -2.61 -13.84
C TYR A 58 10.73 -2.18 -14.43
N VAL A 59 11.62 -1.70 -13.57
CA VAL A 59 12.99 -1.33 -13.93
C VAL A 59 13.94 -2.37 -13.36
N ASN A 60 14.79 -2.94 -14.20
CA ASN A 60 15.80 -3.90 -13.76
C ASN A 60 16.90 -3.16 -12.97
N ASP A 61 16.81 -3.25 -11.65
CA ASP A 61 17.77 -2.70 -10.70
C ASP A 61 18.05 -3.75 -9.62
N PRO A 62 19.20 -4.44 -9.67
CA PRO A 62 19.51 -5.55 -8.76
C PRO A 62 19.76 -5.10 -7.30
N ASN A 63 19.73 -3.78 -7.02
CA ASN A 63 19.97 -3.25 -5.67
C ASN A 63 18.70 -3.16 -4.82
N VAL A 64 17.52 -3.43 -5.39
CA VAL A 64 16.22 -3.32 -4.71
C VAL A 64 15.30 -4.51 -5.03
N GLY A 65 14.34 -4.80 -4.15
CA GLY A 65 13.39 -5.90 -4.35
C GLY A 65 12.50 -5.69 -5.57
N ALA A 66 11.96 -4.48 -5.71
CA ALA A 66 11.26 -4.01 -6.89
C ALA A 66 11.54 -2.53 -7.14
N LYS A 67 11.63 -2.16 -8.42
CA LYS A 67 11.68 -0.77 -8.87
C LYS A 67 10.67 -0.56 -9.97
N ILE A 68 9.88 0.49 -9.85
CA ILE A 68 8.88 0.87 -10.84
C ILE A 68 9.29 2.14 -11.57
N GLY A 69 8.96 2.20 -12.86
CA GLY A 69 9.21 3.37 -13.69
C GLY A 69 8.30 4.56 -13.36
N ALA A 70 8.70 5.75 -13.79
CA ALA A 70 7.92 6.97 -13.61
C ALA A 70 6.54 6.92 -14.28
N GLU A 71 6.38 6.11 -15.33
CA GLU A 71 5.10 5.92 -16.01
C GLU A 71 4.04 5.29 -15.09
N ALA A 72 4.42 4.27 -14.32
CA ALA A 72 3.54 3.63 -13.35
C ALA A 72 3.07 4.61 -12.27
N LEU A 73 4.01 5.38 -11.72
CA LEU A 73 3.74 6.41 -10.71
C LEU A 73 2.81 7.50 -11.25
N ARG A 74 3.10 8.04 -12.44
CA ARG A 74 2.25 9.04 -13.08
C ARG A 74 0.85 8.48 -13.34
N GLY A 75 0.76 7.23 -13.79
CA GLY A 75 -0.51 6.57 -14.06
C GLY A 75 -1.40 6.47 -12.82
N ILE A 76 -0.85 5.99 -11.69
CA ILE A 76 -1.63 5.91 -10.44
C ILE A 76 -2.00 7.29 -9.90
N MET A 77 -1.07 8.26 -9.98
CA MET A 77 -1.30 9.63 -9.58
C MET A 77 -2.42 10.29 -10.38
N GLN A 78 -2.46 10.08 -11.70
CA GLN A 78 -3.53 10.58 -12.55
C GLN A 78 -4.89 9.99 -12.17
N LYS A 79 -4.95 8.67 -11.90
CA LYS A 79 -6.20 8.03 -11.45
C LYS A 79 -6.67 8.61 -10.12
N ALA A 80 -5.79 8.71 -9.14
CA ALA A 80 -6.10 9.27 -7.83
C ALA A 80 -6.55 10.73 -7.89
N TYR A 81 -5.92 11.54 -8.77
CA TYR A 81 -6.33 12.93 -8.99
C TYR A 81 -7.77 13.04 -9.50
N GLN A 82 -8.15 12.19 -10.46
CA GLN A 82 -9.48 12.18 -11.06
C GLN A 82 -10.54 11.70 -10.07
N SER A 83 -10.26 10.62 -9.33
CA SER A 83 -11.21 10.02 -8.40
C SER A 83 -11.21 10.65 -7.01
N LYS A 84 -10.21 11.49 -6.69
CA LYS A 84 -9.95 12.03 -5.34
C LYS A 84 -9.71 10.92 -4.31
N ASP A 85 -9.00 9.87 -4.74
CA ASP A 85 -8.66 8.72 -3.89
C ASP A 85 -7.31 8.89 -3.18
N CYS A 86 -7.21 8.23 -2.03
CA CYS A 86 -5.96 7.91 -1.38
C CYS A 86 -5.18 6.90 -2.23
N ILE A 87 -3.87 6.90 -2.09
CA ILE A 87 -2.98 5.91 -2.73
C ILE A 87 -2.28 5.13 -1.63
N LEU A 88 -2.41 3.80 -1.65
CA LEU A 88 -1.61 2.91 -0.80
C LEU A 88 -0.70 2.07 -1.70
N HIS A 89 0.61 2.22 -1.58
CA HIS A 89 1.57 1.30 -2.19
C HIS A 89 1.55 -0.04 -1.44
N VAL A 90 1.57 -1.17 -2.13
CA VAL A 90 1.49 -2.49 -1.51
C VAL A 90 2.48 -3.48 -2.10
N HIS A 91 3.04 -4.35 -1.26
CA HIS A 91 3.80 -5.53 -1.67
C HIS A 91 3.63 -6.66 -0.63
N LEU A 92 4.16 -7.84 -0.94
CA LEU A 92 4.05 -9.04 -0.12
C LEU A 92 5.43 -9.63 0.16
N HIS A 93 5.69 -9.93 1.44
CA HIS A 93 6.83 -10.75 1.85
C HIS A 93 6.39 -12.21 1.98
N GLU A 94 7.18 -13.13 1.41
CA GLU A 94 6.86 -14.56 1.34
C GLU A 94 7.16 -15.31 2.65
N HIS A 95 6.57 -14.87 3.76
CA HIS A 95 6.65 -15.55 5.04
C HIS A 95 5.31 -15.46 5.81
N SER A 96 5.20 -16.21 6.91
CA SER A 96 4.12 -16.05 7.89
C SER A 96 4.56 -15.15 9.04
N GLY A 97 3.61 -14.60 9.77
CA GLY A 97 3.84 -13.66 10.87
C GLY A 97 3.98 -12.20 10.42
N PRO A 98 4.20 -11.27 11.37
CA PRO A 98 4.18 -9.85 11.08
C PRO A 98 5.31 -9.43 10.13
N PRO A 99 5.01 -8.81 8.98
CA PRO A 99 6.03 -8.23 8.12
C PRO A 99 6.59 -6.94 8.72
N ARG A 100 7.67 -6.41 8.12
CA ARG A 100 8.28 -5.13 8.48
C ARG A 100 8.62 -4.36 7.20
N PHE A 101 8.59 -3.04 7.28
CA PHE A 101 9.16 -2.19 6.24
C PHE A 101 10.69 -2.30 6.28
N SER A 102 11.30 -2.47 5.12
CA SER A 102 12.74 -2.35 4.93
C SER A 102 13.16 -0.87 4.88
N LYS A 103 14.47 -0.62 5.01
CA LYS A 103 15.04 0.71 4.78
C LYS A 103 14.78 1.22 3.36
N THR A 104 14.77 0.30 2.38
CA THR A 104 14.46 0.60 0.99
C THR A 104 13.02 1.07 0.82
N ASP A 105 12.07 0.43 1.51
CA ASP A 105 10.66 0.84 1.49
C ASP A 105 10.48 2.26 2.02
N LEU A 106 11.06 2.53 3.19
CA LEU A 106 10.98 3.84 3.82
C LEU A 106 11.62 4.93 2.96
N PHE A 107 12.77 4.63 2.34
CA PHE A 107 13.40 5.53 1.39
C PHE A 107 12.52 5.80 0.17
N GLY A 108 11.86 4.77 -0.38
CA GLY A 108 10.89 4.92 -1.46
C GLY A 108 9.70 5.80 -1.06
N TYR A 109 9.15 5.61 0.15
CA TYR A 109 8.05 6.43 0.65
C TYR A 109 8.42 7.90 0.82
N ASN A 110 9.64 8.20 1.28
CA ASN A 110 10.13 9.57 1.39
C ASN A 110 10.15 10.32 0.04
N GLN A 111 10.18 9.60 -1.09
CA GLN A 111 10.09 10.17 -2.42
C GLN A 111 8.64 10.21 -2.95
N MET A 112 7.91 9.10 -2.77
CA MET A 112 6.57 8.94 -3.36
C MET A 112 5.49 9.73 -2.61
N ILE A 113 5.49 9.72 -1.27
CA ILE A 113 4.42 10.33 -0.46
C ILE A 113 4.31 11.84 -0.72
N PRO A 114 5.41 12.63 -0.74
CA PRO A 114 5.30 14.05 -1.05
C PRO A 114 4.74 14.31 -2.46
N ALA A 115 5.08 13.46 -3.43
CA ALA A 115 4.53 13.56 -4.79
C ALA A 115 3.02 13.27 -4.80
N PHE A 116 2.56 12.29 -4.04
CA PHE A 116 1.13 11.98 -3.90
C PHE A 116 0.36 13.12 -3.24
N HIS A 117 0.94 13.84 -2.28
CA HIS A 117 0.30 15.03 -1.73
C HIS A 117 0.22 16.20 -2.73
N ASN A 118 1.16 16.30 -3.69
CA ASN A 118 1.17 17.40 -4.65
C ASN A 118 0.07 17.31 -5.72
N ILE A 119 -0.50 16.14 -5.99
CA ILE A 119 -1.55 16.02 -7.03
C ILE A 119 -2.88 16.59 -6.59
N GLY A 120 -3.14 16.70 -5.28
CA GLY A 120 -4.38 17.24 -4.74
C GLY A 120 -5.58 16.30 -4.90
N GLY A 121 -6.35 16.12 -3.84
CA GLY A 121 -7.64 15.41 -3.88
C GLY A 121 -7.91 14.46 -2.72
N ALA A 122 -6.88 13.85 -2.15
CA ALA A 122 -6.95 13.18 -0.85
C ALA A 122 -5.73 13.62 -0.02
N ALA A 123 -5.96 14.07 1.21
CA ALA A 123 -4.86 14.44 2.11
C ALA A 123 -4.25 13.21 2.80
N VAL A 124 -4.45 12.00 2.28
CA VAL A 124 -4.05 10.77 2.97
C VAL A 124 -3.52 9.75 1.98
N HIS A 125 -2.29 9.28 2.21
CA HIS A 125 -1.62 8.26 1.39
C HIS A 125 -0.83 7.32 2.29
N GLY A 126 -0.35 6.21 1.76
CA GLY A 126 0.42 5.29 2.58
C GLY A 126 1.05 4.12 1.86
N GLY A 127 1.54 3.20 2.68
CA GLY A 127 2.12 1.94 2.27
C GLY A 127 1.61 0.81 3.14
N MET A 128 1.43 -0.38 2.57
CA MET A 128 1.18 -1.60 3.32
C MET A 128 2.11 -2.72 2.86
N VAL A 129 2.63 -3.48 3.82
CA VAL A 129 3.34 -4.74 3.54
C VAL A 129 2.48 -5.87 4.05
N PHE A 130 2.23 -6.85 3.20
CA PHE A 130 1.53 -8.07 3.55
C PHE A 130 2.53 -9.21 3.76
N SER A 131 2.14 -10.16 4.57
CA SER A 131 2.71 -11.51 4.62
C SER A 131 1.60 -12.51 4.30
N PHE A 132 1.83 -13.81 4.44
CA PHE A 132 0.80 -14.80 4.14
C PHE A 132 -0.43 -14.72 5.05
N ASP A 133 -0.28 -14.21 6.27
CA ASP A 133 -1.30 -14.20 7.33
C ASP A 133 -1.36 -12.91 8.17
N SER A 134 -0.52 -11.92 7.88
CA SER A 134 -0.47 -10.64 8.60
C SER A 134 -0.18 -9.48 7.64
N ALA A 135 -0.26 -8.26 8.16
CA ALA A 135 0.11 -7.06 7.44
C ALA A 135 0.58 -5.97 8.41
N ILE A 136 1.29 -4.99 7.86
CA ILE A 136 1.58 -3.72 8.53
C ILE A 136 1.31 -2.59 7.54
N GLY A 137 0.96 -1.41 8.05
CA GLY A 137 0.76 -0.24 7.21
C GLY A 137 1.21 1.04 7.89
N LEU A 138 1.59 2.02 7.07
CA LEU A 138 1.91 3.39 7.46
C LEU A 138 1.07 4.34 6.62
N ILE A 139 0.48 5.33 7.27
CA ILE A 139 -0.36 6.34 6.63
C ILE A 139 0.18 7.73 6.94
N TRP A 140 0.35 8.54 5.91
CA TRP A 140 0.68 9.95 5.99
C TRP A 140 -0.60 10.75 5.77
N THR A 141 -0.92 11.63 6.72
CA THR A 141 -2.08 12.54 6.67
C THR A 141 -1.69 13.95 6.23
N SER A 142 -0.39 14.20 6.00
CA SER A 142 0.14 15.43 5.46
C SER A 142 1.48 15.16 4.76
N LYS A 143 1.86 16.08 3.87
CA LYS A 143 3.07 15.99 3.05
C LYS A 143 4.35 15.88 3.87
N ASP A 144 4.43 16.67 4.94
CA ASP A 144 5.62 16.82 5.79
C ASP A 144 5.40 16.18 7.18
N GLY A 145 4.34 15.37 7.33
CA GLY A 145 4.01 14.70 8.59
C GLY A 145 4.72 13.36 8.73
N GLU A 146 4.88 12.93 9.99
CA GLU A 146 5.32 11.57 10.30
C GLU A 146 4.23 10.54 9.96
N PRO A 147 4.59 9.34 9.50
CA PRO A 147 3.62 8.29 9.28
C PRO A 147 2.98 7.82 10.58
N VAL A 148 1.68 7.58 10.53
CA VAL A 148 0.92 6.95 11.61
C VAL A 148 0.69 5.47 11.27
N PRO A 149 1.00 4.52 12.17
CA PRO A 149 0.74 3.11 11.94
C PRO A 149 -0.74 2.79 11.74
N VAL A 150 -1.04 1.87 10.82
CA VAL A 150 -2.37 1.26 10.70
C VAL A 150 -2.63 0.40 11.93
N ASN A 151 -3.67 0.74 12.69
CA ASN A 151 -4.03 0.04 13.93
C ASN A 151 -4.87 -1.22 13.69
N LYS A 152 -5.58 -1.27 12.56
CA LYS A 152 -6.47 -2.37 12.24
C LYS A 152 -6.57 -2.57 10.74
N LEU A 153 -6.55 -3.82 10.33
CA LEU A 153 -6.85 -4.26 8.97
C LEU A 153 -8.03 -5.23 9.00
N SER A 154 -9.06 -4.99 8.18
CA SER A 154 -10.18 -5.91 8.03
C SER A 154 -10.39 -6.30 6.58
N ILE A 155 -10.46 -7.61 6.35
CA ILE A 155 -10.84 -8.21 5.07
C ILE A 155 -12.32 -8.56 5.17
N VAL A 156 -13.14 -7.74 4.55
CA VAL A 156 -14.60 -7.79 4.60
C VAL A 156 -15.13 -8.78 3.57
N GLY A 157 -15.76 -9.84 4.05
CA GLY A 157 -16.30 -10.94 3.27
C GLY A 157 -16.68 -12.08 4.21
N TYR A 158 -16.99 -13.26 3.68
CA TYR A 158 -17.18 -14.45 4.50
C TYR A 158 -15.95 -15.38 4.40
N PRO A 159 -15.35 -15.80 5.54
CA PRO A 159 -15.53 -15.20 6.86
C PRO A 159 -14.91 -13.79 6.91
N LEU A 160 -15.41 -12.94 7.82
CA LEU A 160 -14.77 -11.66 8.12
C LEU A 160 -13.42 -11.96 8.79
N GLN A 161 -12.34 -11.40 8.25
CA GLN A 161 -11.01 -11.55 8.84
C GLN A 161 -10.51 -10.23 9.38
N ILE A 162 -9.98 -10.26 10.60
CA ILE A 162 -9.25 -9.14 11.19
C ILE A 162 -7.80 -9.58 11.25
N GLN A 163 -6.94 -8.95 10.46
CA GLN A 163 -5.52 -9.23 10.52
C GLN A 163 -4.90 -8.48 11.69
N LYS A 164 -3.99 -9.16 12.40
CA LYS A 164 -3.11 -8.51 13.37
C LYS A 164 -2.22 -7.54 12.61
N THR A 165 -2.35 -6.26 12.88
CA THR A 165 -1.40 -5.25 12.39
C THR A 165 -0.16 -5.32 13.27
N GLY A 166 1.01 -5.52 12.67
CA GLY A 166 2.27 -5.47 13.41
C GLY A 166 2.42 -4.14 14.14
N VAL A 167 2.93 -4.16 15.37
CA VAL A 167 3.40 -2.94 16.04
C VAL A 167 4.63 -2.49 15.27
N GLY A 168 4.57 -1.32 14.63
CA GLY A 168 5.61 -0.81 13.72
C GLY A 168 6.96 -0.56 14.38
N GLY A 169 7.66 -1.64 14.70
CA GLY A 169 9.05 -1.62 15.07
C GLY A 169 9.91 -1.40 13.82
N TYR A 170 10.49 -0.22 13.75
CA TYR A 170 11.55 0.14 12.79
C TYR A 170 12.82 -0.67 13.10
N VAL A 171 13.56 -1.10 12.07
CA VAL A 171 14.94 -1.59 12.19
C VAL A 171 15.82 -0.86 11.18
#